data_AF-A0A239HNE9-F1
#
_entry.id   AF-A0A239HNE9-F1
#
_cell.length_a   1.000
_cell.length_b   1.000
_cell.length_c   1.000
_cell.angle_alpha   90.00
_cell.angle_beta   90.00
_cell.angle_gamma   90.00
#
_symmetry.space_group_name_H-M   'P 1'
#
loop_
_entity.id
_entity.type
_entity.pdbx_description
1 polymer ?
#
loop_
_entity_poly.entity_id
_entity_poly.type
_entity_poly.pdbx_seq_one_letter_code
_entity_poly.pdbx_strand_id
1 'polypeptide(L)'
;MPEVPQPVTDNSIKVRQLSHYQFSWVAGEPGKPGTYTLQLVLDQGAWEEVLTLDPDDADNLQDLLVDNDTVHYDVDRRVLMFGVKKAGG
;
A
#
# COMPACT_ATOMS: atom_id res chain seq x y z
N MET A 1 -23.73 -7.03 -16.60
CA MET A 1 -22.99 -6.76 -15.35
C MET A 1 -23.46 -5.40 -14.87
N PRO A 2 -23.86 -5.22 -13.60
CA PRO A 2 -24.10 -3.85 -13.11
C PRO A 2 -22.77 -3.09 -13.16
N GLU A 3 -22.74 -1.94 -13.82
CA GLU A 3 -21.65 -0.98 -13.70
C GLU A 3 -21.68 -0.45 -12.27
N VAL A 4 -20.79 -0.98 -11.43
CA VAL A 4 -20.52 -0.37 -10.13
C VAL A 4 -19.85 0.97 -10.45
N PRO A 5 -20.41 2.12 -10.05
CA PRO A 5 -19.75 3.40 -10.27
C PRO A 5 -18.39 3.35 -9.60
N GLN A 6 -17.32 3.31 -10.41
CA GLN A 6 -15.98 3.45 -9.86
C GLN A 6 -15.88 4.85 -9.27
N PRO A 7 -15.42 5.00 -8.01
CA PRO A 7 -15.08 6.31 -7.48
C PRO A 7 -14.19 7.03 -8.49
N VAL A 8 -14.50 8.30 -8.77
CA VAL A 8 -13.63 9.10 -9.63
C VAL A 8 -12.34 9.36 -8.84
N THR A 9 -11.32 8.55 -9.11
CA THR A 9 -9.98 8.76 -8.61
C THR A 9 -9.38 9.98 -9.34
N ASP A 10 -9.00 11.01 -8.58
CA ASP A 10 -8.29 12.15 -9.15
C ASP A 10 -6.85 11.75 -9.51
N ASN A 11 -6.63 11.39 -10.76
CA ASN A 11 -5.33 10.93 -11.26
C ASN A 11 -4.26 12.04 -11.35
N SER A 12 -4.58 13.29 -11.02
CA SER A 12 -3.61 14.40 -10.96
C SER A 12 -2.72 14.33 -9.72
N ILE A 13 -3.21 13.73 -8.62
CA ILE A 13 -2.44 13.55 -7.39
C ILE A 13 -1.61 12.26 -7.51
N LYS A 14 -0.29 12.42 -7.60
CA LYS A 14 0.66 11.32 -7.81
C LYS A 14 1.23 10.74 -6.53
N VAL A 15 1.46 11.60 -5.54
CA VAL A 15 1.94 11.20 -4.22
C VAL A 15 0.79 11.37 -3.25
N ARG A 16 0.39 10.27 -2.61
CA ARG A 16 -0.79 10.19 -1.74
C ARG A 16 -0.41 9.78 -0.34
N GLN A 17 -1.17 10.19 0.65
CA GLN A 17 -0.93 9.76 2.02
C GLN A 17 -1.49 8.34 2.22
N LEU A 18 -0.72 7.45 2.83
CA LEU A 18 -1.21 6.16 3.29
C LEU A 18 -2.06 6.38 4.55
N SER A 19 -3.35 6.09 4.45
CA SER A 19 -4.30 6.26 5.56
C SER A 19 -4.48 4.99 6.37
N HIS A 20 -4.55 3.84 5.70
CA HIS A 20 -4.64 2.52 6.33
C HIS A 20 -3.88 1.51 5.48
N TYR A 21 -3.45 0.40 6.07
CA TYR A 21 -2.90 -0.72 5.35
C TYR A 21 -3.35 -2.05 5.97
N GLN A 22 -3.39 -3.11 5.16
CA GLN A 22 -3.74 -4.45 5.62
C GLN A 22 -2.84 -5.48 4.97
N PHE A 23 -2.04 -6.17 5.79
CA PHE A 23 -1.39 -7.40 5.38
C PHE A 23 -2.40 -8.55 5.35
N SER A 24 -2.28 -9.38 4.32
CA SER A 24 -3.03 -10.62 4.19
C SER A 24 -2.16 -11.70 3.59
N TRP A 25 -2.57 -12.95 3.80
CA TRP A 25 -1.88 -14.11 3.27
C TRP A 25 -2.91 -15.03 2.60
N VAL A 26 -2.59 -15.47 1.39
CA VAL A 26 -3.40 -16.40 0.61
C VAL A 26 -2.66 -17.71 0.50
N ALA A 27 -3.33 -18.81 0.86
CA ALA A 27 -2.76 -20.14 0.76
C ALA A 27 -2.43 -20.50 -0.69
N GLY A 28 -1.23 -21.05 -0.90
CA GLY A 28 -0.86 -21.69 -2.15
C GLY A 28 -1.45 -23.09 -2.27
N GLU A 29 -1.13 -23.77 -3.36
CA GLU A 29 -1.41 -25.20 -3.51
C GLU A 29 -0.74 -26.04 -2.40
N PRO A 30 -1.24 -27.25 -2.10
CA PRO A 30 -0.62 -28.12 -1.09
C PRO A 30 0.89 -28.32 -1.33
N GLY A 31 1.70 -27.98 -0.33
CA GLY A 31 3.16 -28.07 -0.40
C GLY A 31 3.84 -26.93 -1.17
N LYS A 32 3.09 -25.90 -1.60
CA LYS A 32 3.63 -24.66 -2.17
C LYS A 32 3.54 -23.50 -1.16
N PRO A 33 4.47 -22.54 -1.21
CA PRO A 33 4.34 -21.32 -0.43
C PRO A 33 3.04 -20.58 -0.75
N GLY A 34 2.45 -19.96 0.26
CA GLY A 34 1.39 -18.98 0.05
C GLY A 34 1.94 -17.64 -0.44
N THR A 35 1.05 -16.71 -0.68
CA THR A 35 1.38 -15.36 -1.17
C THR A 35 0.96 -14.34 -0.14
N TYR A 36 1.90 -13.47 0.26
CA TYR A 36 1.57 -12.30 1.05
C TYR A 36 1.10 -11.18 0.13
N THR A 37 0.06 -10.48 0.58
CA THR A 37 -0.37 -9.23 -0.05
C THR A 37 -0.47 -8.13 0.98
N LEU A 38 -0.21 -6.91 0.53
CA LEU A 38 -0.39 -5.69 1.30
C LEU A 38 -1.35 -4.78 0.55
N GLN A 39 -2.52 -4.54 1.13
CA GLN A 39 -3.45 -3.53 0.63
C GLN A 39 -3.10 -2.18 1.26
N LEU A 40 -2.89 -1.18 0.42
CA LEU A 40 -2.70 0.21 0.77
C LEU A 40 -4.00 0.96 0.53
N VAL A 41 -4.50 1.68 1.54
CA VAL A 41 -5.65 2.56 1.44
C VAL A 41 -5.15 4.00 1.53
N LEU A 42 -5.21 4.72 0.42
CA LEU A 42 -4.64 6.05 0.27
C LEU A 42 -5.73 7.12 0.34
N ASP A 43 -5.38 8.28 0.92
CA ASP A 43 -6.25 9.45 1.02
C ASP A 43 -7.67 9.10 1.52
N GLN A 44 -7.76 8.36 2.64
CA GLN A 44 -9.04 7.91 3.24
C GLN A 44 -9.93 7.07 2.32
N GLY A 45 -9.30 6.26 1.44
CA GLY A 45 -10.01 5.37 0.52
C GLY A 45 -10.34 6.02 -0.81
N ALA A 46 -9.80 7.21 -1.11
CA ALA A 46 -9.89 7.77 -2.44
C ALA A 46 -9.11 6.93 -3.47
N TRP A 47 -8.09 6.19 -3.05
CA TRP A 47 -7.35 5.24 -3.88
C TRP A 47 -6.95 3.99 -3.08
N GLU A 48 -6.91 2.83 -3.74
CA GLU A 48 -6.37 1.60 -3.17
C GLU A 48 -5.35 0.95 -4.10
N GLU A 49 -4.31 0.36 -3.53
CA GLU A 49 -3.30 -0.41 -4.26
C GLU A 49 -3.04 -1.72 -3.52
N VAL A 50 -2.93 -2.83 -4.25
CA VAL A 50 -2.55 -4.13 -3.67
C VAL A 50 -1.17 -4.51 -4.19
N LEU A 51 -0.26 -4.73 -3.25
CA LEU A 51 1.10 -5.21 -3.51
C LEU A 51 1.18 -6.70 -3.23
N THR A 52 1.89 -7.43 -4.09
CA THR A 52 2.30 -8.80 -3.81
C THR A 52 3.72 -8.77 -3.27
N LEU A 53 3.94 -9.44 -2.14
CA LEU A 53 5.20 -9.42 -1.44
C LEU A 53 5.73 -10.84 -1.27
N ASP A 54 7.05 -10.99 -1.28
CA ASP A 54 7.67 -12.16 -0.70
C ASP A 54 7.70 -12.03 0.84
N PRO A 55 8.02 -13.12 1.57
CA PRO A 55 8.02 -13.10 3.03
C PRO A 55 9.03 -12.12 3.65
N ASP A 56 10.19 -11.94 3.04
CA ASP A 56 11.26 -11.09 3.59
C ASP A 56 10.87 -9.61 3.42
N ASP A 57 10.30 -9.25 2.27
CA ASP A 57 9.76 -7.91 2.03
C ASP A 57 8.56 -7.60 2.93
N ALA A 58 7.69 -8.59 3.20
CA ALA A 58 6.53 -8.41 4.06
C ALA A 58 6.93 -8.06 5.50
N ASP A 59 7.93 -8.75 6.05
CA ASP A 59 8.46 -8.50 7.39
C ASP A 59 9.11 -7.10 7.48
N ASN A 60 10.01 -6.79 6.55
CA ASN A 60 10.69 -5.49 6.50
C ASN A 60 9.69 -4.32 6.32
N LEU A 61 8.67 -4.48 5.46
CA LEU A 61 7.66 -3.44 5.27
C LEU A 61 6.75 -3.29 6.48
N GLN A 62 6.45 -4.37 7.20
CA GLN A 62 5.66 -4.30 8.42
C GLN A 62 6.38 -3.43 9.47
N ASP A 63 7.68 -3.67 9.70
CA ASP A 63 8.47 -2.87 10.64
C ASP A 63 8.53 -1.39 10.23
N LEU A 64 8.81 -1.11 8.95
CA LEU A 64 8.84 0.27 8.44
C LEU A 64 7.51 1.00 8.60
N LEU A 65 6.38 0.30 8.40
CA LEU A 65 5.05 0.89 8.55
C LEU A 65 4.70 1.14 10.02
N VAL A 66 5.10 0.26 10.93
CA VAL A 66 4.87 0.42 12.38
C VAL A 66 5.72 1.56 12.95
N ASP A 67 6.96 1.71 12.47
CA ASP A 67 7.91 2.71 12.98
C ASP A 67 7.69 4.13 12.44
N ASN A 68 6.77 4.32 11.49
CA ASN A 68 6.55 5.62 10.84
C ASN A 68 5.10 6.10 10.94
N ASP A 69 4.89 7.19 11.68
CA ASP A 69 3.58 7.85 11.81
C ASP A 69 3.04 8.43 10.49
N THR A 70 3.91 8.68 9.51
CA THR A 70 3.53 9.30 8.24
C THR A 70 4.23 8.61 7.09
N VAL A 71 3.43 7.99 6.23
CA VAL A 71 3.86 7.26 5.05
C VAL A 71 3.10 7.78 3.83
N HIS A 72 3.80 7.94 2.72
CA HIS A 72 3.22 8.32 1.44
C HIS A 72 3.49 7.25 0.39
N TYR A 73 2.69 7.26 -0.67
CA TYR A 73 2.86 6.38 -1.81
C TYR A 73 2.83 7.19 -3.11
N ASP A 74 3.90 7.08 -3.90
CA ASP A 74 3.92 7.57 -5.28
C ASP A 74 3.24 6.50 -6.16
N VAL A 75 2.02 6.78 -6.61
CA VAL A 75 1.18 5.87 -7.39
C VAL A 75 1.78 5.61 -8.77
N ASP A 76 2.37 6.62 -9.41
CA ASP A 76 2.94 6.48 -10.75
C ASP A 76 4.22 5.65 -10.71
N ARG A 77 5.07 5.84 -9.70
CA ARG A 77 6.34 5.11 -9.55
C ARG A 77 6.21 3.82 -8.76
N ARG A 78 5.09 3.62 -8.08
CA ARG A 78 4.83 2.52 -7.14
C ARG A 78 5.88 2.44 -6.02
N VAL A 79 6.07 3.55 -5.31
CA VAL A 79 7.10 3.70 -4.25
C VAL A 79 6.47 4.13 -2.93
N LEU A 80 6.70 3.35 -1.87
CA LEU A 80 6.43 3.76 -0.49
C LEU A 80 7.54 4.70 0.01
N MET A 81 7.13 5.80 0.63
CA MET A 81 8.01 6.84 1.17
C MET A 81 7.77 6.97 2.67
N PHE A 82 8.80 6.63 3.44
CA PHE A 82 8.79 6.65 4.90
C PHE A 82 9.53 7.88 5.43
N GLY A 83 9.15 8.35 6.63
CA GLY A 83 9.89 9.40 7.34
C GLY A 83 9.98 10.73 6.58
N VAL A 84 8.97 11.08 5.78
CA VAL A 84 8.96 12.34 5.01
C VAL A 84 9.08 13.52 5.98
N LYS A 85 10.18 14.26 5.89
CA LYS A 85 10.41 15.47 6.70
C LYS A 85 10.12 16.72 5.91
N LYS A 86 9.60 17.74 6.60
CA LYS A 86 9.46 19.07 6.05
C LYS A 86 10.86 19.65 5.79
N ALA A 87 11.06 20.20 4.59
CA ALA A 87 12.31 20.89 4.27
C ALA A 87 12.54 22.09 5.21
N GLY A 88 13.78 22.25 5.69
CA GLY A 88 14.18 23.34 6.59
C GLY A 88 13.79 23.16 8.06
N GLY A 89 13.40 21.94 8.47
CA GLY A 89 13.26 21.53 9.86
C GLY A 89 14.43 20.69 10.37
#